data_AF-A0A9P6KMN8-F1
#
_entry.id   AF-A0A9P6KMN8-F1
#
_cell.length_a   1.000
_cell.length_b   1.000
_cell.length_c   1.000
_cell.angle_alpha   90.00
_cell.angle_beta   90.00
_cell.angle_gamma   90.00
#
_symmetry.space_group_name_H-M   'P 1'
#
loop_
_entity.id
_entity.type
_entity.pdbx_description
1 polymer ?
#
loop_
_entity_poly.entity_id
_entity_poly.type
_entity_poly.pdbx_seq_one_letter_code
_entity_poly.pdbx_strand_id
1 'polypeptide(L)'
;MHITIFTTFLPVLLLLPWKIGAANPICSTPEIESGSVSGCDCGDKVTAFDEAGCVAQTDPNCNNEALKASLVVGHQGCVAKNLPCGNGCGLYFGGVCRCLKGAPDCIRRGDWWLLNAHELISTPKVIPGIIELGTENAGWRLGQELLSGDNITINGLLATRKNGALAVNSVHQRDQDQIHIHVCDASSSALRTYLSTKVRREDFPPSGAPSPLPTDFGSKFPKGSVLCQAAANKKDDTIDVAHVANNYITRANKCDKDYVGAGLITDTNDYSWVCLTTDKNSATSVLFCKTP
;
A
#
# COMPACT_ATOMS: atom_id res chain seq x y z
N MET A 1 -33.75 -78.39 -10.90
CA MET A 1 -33.33 -77.86 -9.59
C MET A 1 -32.16 -76.92 -9.85
N HIS A 2 -32.44 -75.63 -10.04
CA HIS A 2 -31.42 -74.62 -10.35
C HIS A 2 -31.01 -73.91 -9.07
N ILE A 3 -29.70 -73.94 -8.78
CA ILE A 3 -29.08 -73.28 -7.62
C ILE A 3 -28.56 -71.92 -8.09
N THR A 4 -29.13 -70.86 -7.55
CA THR A 4 -28.69 -69.47 -7.77
C THR A 4 -27.58 -69.14 -6.76
N ILE A 5 -26.37 -68.87 -7.24
CA ILE A 5 -25.25 -68.41 -6.40
C ILE A 5 -25.26 -66.87 -6.42
N PHE A 6 -25.59 -66.26 -5.28
CA PHE A 6 -25.39 -64.82 -5.07
C PHE A 6 -23.95 -64.57 -4.62
N THR A 7 -23.12 -64.05 -5.50
CA THR A 7 -21.78 -63.53 -5.17
C THR A 7 -21.94 -62.12 -4.57
N THR A 8 -21.82 -62.02 -3.26
CA THR A 8 -21.70 -60.75 -2.53
C THR A 8 -20.35 -60.11 -2.85
N PHE A 9 -20.35 -59.08 -3.70
CA PHE A 9 -19.19 -58.19 -3.87
C PHE A 9 -19.07 -57.31 -2.61
N LEU A 10 -18.11 -57.66 -1.75
CA LEU A 10 -17.68 -56.83 -0.63
C LEU A 10 -16.86 -55.66 -1.21
N PRO A 11 -17.27 -54.38 -1.06
CA PRO A 11 -16.42 -53.27 -1.45
C PRO A 11 -15.24 -53.20 -0.47
N VAL A 12 -14.06 -53.62 -0.92
CA VAL A 12 -12.80 -53.34 -0.24
C VAL A 12 -12.60 -51.83 -0.31
N LEU A 13 -13.01 -51.11 0.74
CA LEU A 13 -12.58 -49.74 0.98
C LEU A 13 -11.06 -49.78 1.13
N LEU A 14 -10.36 -49.44 0.05
CA LEU A 14 -8.94 -49.14 0.06
C LEU A 14 -8.73 -47.93 0.98
N LEU A 15 -8.41 -48.22 2.24
CA LEU A 15 -7.75 -47.31 3.17
C LEU A 15 -6.34 -47.02 2.64
N LEU A 16 -6.25 -46.29 1.52
CA LEU A 16 -5.00 -45.64 1.17
C LEU A 16 -4.71 -44.65 2.30
N PRO A 17 -3.51 -44.67 2.90
CA PRO A 17 -3.10 -43.63 3.83
C PRO A 17 -3.10 -42.34 3.02
N TRP A 18 -4.17 -41.55 3.17
CA TRP A 18 -4.16 -40.18 2.72
C TRP A 18 -3.04 -39.54 3.53
N LYS A 19 -1.87 -39.37 2.90
CA LYS A 19 -0.87 -38.45 3.41
C LYS A 19 -1.58 -37.11 3.41
N ILE A 20 -2.15 -36.76 4.55
CA ILE A 20 -2.48 -35.38 4.88
C ILE A 20 -1.12 -34.70 4.80
N GLY A 21 -0.81 -34.14 3.63
CA GLY A 21 0.42 -33.39 3.44
C GLY A 21 0.47 -32.38 4.57
N ALA A 22 1.60 -32.33 5.29
CA ALA A 22 1.81 -31.23 6.22
C ALA A 22 1.55 -29.93 5.46
N ALA A 23 0.80 -29.00 6.07
CA ALA A 23 0.62 -27.67 5.50
C ALA A 23 1.99 -27.12 5.12
N ASN A 24 2.11 -26.51 3.93
CA ASN A 24 3.40 -25.95 3.54
C ASN A 24 3.74 -24.82 4.51
N PRO A 25 5.02 -24.57 4.79
CA PRO A 25 5.41 -23.40 5.55
C PRO A 25 4.94 -22.13 4.83
N ILE A 26 4.66 -21.07 5.60
CA ILE A 26 4.40 -19.74 5.03
C ILE A 26 5.68 -19.24 4.36
N CYS A 27 5.56 -18.61 3.19
CA CYS A 27 6.70 -18.05 2.48
C CYS A 27 7.45 -17.04 3.33
N SER A 28 8.75 -17.25 3.46
CA SER A 28 9.68 -16.39 4.17
C SER A 28 10.05 -15.15 3.35
N THR A 29 10.66 -14.17 4.01
CA THR A 29 11.15 -12.96 3.35
C THR A 29 12.10 -13.26 2.18
N PRO A 30 13.12 -14.14 2.30
CA PRO A 30 14.00 -14.46 1.16
C PRO A 30 13.27 -15.13 -0.02
N GLU A 31 12.24 -15.94 0.24
CA GLU A 31 11.43 -16.57 -0.81
C GLU A 31 10.61 -15.52 -1.57
N ILE A 32 10.04 -14.54 -0.87
CA ILE A 32 9.29 -13.44 -1.48
C ILE A 32 10.23 -12.51 -2.28
N GLU A 33 11.35 -12.07 -1.69
CA GLU A 33 12.32 -11.18 -2.37
C GLU A 33 12.90 -11.81 -3.64
N SER A 34 13.16 -13.12 -3.63
CA SER A 34 13.67 -13.85 -4.80
C SER A 34 12.59 -14.31 -5.79
N GLY A 35 11.30 -14.17 -5.43
CA GLY A 35 10.19 -14.70 -6.21
C GLY A 35 10.02 -16.23 -6.15
N SER A 36 10.72 -16.92 -5.25
CA SER A 36 10.74 -18.39 -5.12
C SER A 36 9.56 -18.91 -4.28
N VAL A 37 8.33 -18.50 -4.60
CA VAL A 37 7.14 -18.74 -3.74
C VAL A 37 6.34 -20.00 -4.08
N SER A 38 6.82 -20.85 -5.00
CA SER A 38 6.09 -22.04 -5.45
C SER A 38 6.01 -23.16 -4.40
N GLY A 39 6.96 -23.22 -3.47
CA GLY A 39 7.10 -24.28 -2.47
C GLY A 39 6.50 -23.97 -1.09
N CYS A 40 5.89 -22.80 -0.94
CA CYS A 40 5.38 -22.29 0.33
C CYS A 40 3.97 -21.73 0.16
N ASP A 41 3.27 -21.55 1.28
CA ASP A 41 1.95 -20.94 1.30
C ASP A 41 2.07 -19.43 1.50
N CYS A 42 1.27 -18.67 0.78
CA CYS A 42 1.11 -17.25 1.07
C CYS A 42 0.12 -17.14 2.21
N GLY A 43 0.35 -16.28 3.21
CA GLY A 43 -0.57 -16.14 4.33
C GLY A 43 -1.96 -15.73 3.82
N ASP A 44 -2.88 -16.69 3.69
CA ASP A 44 -4.08 -16.49 2.88
C ASP A 44 -5.16 -15.66 3.58
N LYS A 45 -5.04 -15.44 4.90
CA LYS A 45 -5.91 -14.57 5.70
C LYS A 45 -5.18 -14.10 6.96
N VAL A 46 -5.65 -13.01 7.59
CA VAL A 46 -5.23 -12.56 8.93
C VAL A 46 -5.24 -13.72 9.95
N THR A 47 -6.11 -14.72 9.76
CA THR A 47 -6.22 -15.91 10.62
C THR A 47 -5.11 -16.95 10.44
N ALA A 48 -4.29 -16.85 9.40
CA ALA A 48 -3.11 -17.72 9.22
C ALA A 48 -1.91 -17.25 10.06
N PHE A 49 -2.01 -16.04 10.62
CA PHE A 49 -0.98 -15.44 11.43
C PHE A 49 -1.30 -15.66 12.91
N ASP A 50 -0.39 -16.31 13.60
CA ASP A 50 -0.39 -16.37 15.05
C ASP A 50 0.21 -15.06 15.55
N GLU A 51 -0.62 -14.07 15.89
CA GLU A 51 -0.19 -12.77 16.40
C GLU A 51 0.59 -12.86 17.76
N ALA A 52 0.91 -14.07 18.21
CA ALA A 52 1.79 -14.33 19.34
C ALA A 52 3.12 -13.58 19.21
N GLY A 53 3.41 -12.76 20.23
CA GLY A 53 4.65 -11.99 20.30
C GLY A 53 4.66 -10.71 19.44
N CYS A 54 3.60 -10.46 18.67
CA CYS A 54 3.43 -9.21 17.93
C CYS A 54 2.94 -8.14 18.89
N VAL A 55 3.73 -7.08 19.06
CA VAL A 55 3.41 -5.96 19.95
C VAL A 55 3.45 -4.65 19.18
N ALA A 56 2.61 -3.70 19.59
CA ALA A 56 2.68 -2.34 19.05
C ALA A 56 4.09 -1.79 19.25
N GLN A 57 4.68 -1.30 18.16
CA GLN A 57 6.02 -0.72 18.20
C GLN A 57 5.96 0.73 18.67
N THR A 58 7.09 1.26 19.10
CA THR A 58 7.25 2.68 19.41
C THR A 58 8.22 3.32 18.45
N ASP A 59 8.02 4.60 18.17
CA ASP A 59 8.93 5.36 17.33
C ASP A 59 10.06 6.00 18.15
N PRO A 60 11.33 5.53 18.01
CA PRO A 60 12.47 6.09 18.73
C PRO A 60 12.84 7.51 18.28
N ASN A 61 12.28 7.99 17.17
CA ASN A 61 12.46 9.34 16.66
C ASN A 61 11.43 10.33 17.25
N CYS A 62 10.26 9.83 17.66
CA CYS A 62 9.14 10.61 18.15
C CYS A 62 8.79 10.30 19.62
N ASN A 63 9.74 10.47 20.55
CA ASN A 63 9.50 10.30 22.00
C ASN A 63 8.88 8.95 22.39
N ASN A 64 9.14 7.88 21.63
CA ASN A 64 8.50 6.57 21.80
C ASN A 64 6.97 6.60 21.67
N GLU A 65 6.43 7.51 20.87
CA GLU A 65 5.02 7.47 20.47
C GLU A 65 4.69 6.12 19.82
N ALA A 66 3.50 5.60 20.11
CA ALA A 66 3.06 4.31 19.61
C ALA A 66 2.81 4.35 18.10
N LEU A 67 3.25 3.30 17.41
CA LEU A 67 2.94 3.02 16.02
C LEU A 67 1.74 2.07 15.94
N LYS A 68 1.01 2.11 14.82
CA LYS A 68 -0.16 1.24 14.62
C LYS A 68 0.21 -0.20 14.30
N ALA A 69 1.28 -0.39 13.52
CA ALA A 69 1.76 -1.73 13.18
C ALA A 69 2.24 -2.47 14.44
N SER A 70 1.79 -3.71 14.59
CA SER A 70 2.27 -4.63 15.62
C SER A 70 3.25 -5.61 15.01
N LEU A 71 4.44 -5.74 15.61
CA LEU A 71 5.58 -6.50 15.07
C LEU A 71 6.30 -7.24 16.21
N VAL A 72 7.12 -8.23 15.87
CA VAL A 72 8.09 -8.84 16.80
C VAL A 72 9.36 -8.00 16.88
N VAL A 73 9.83 -7.50 15.73
CA VAL A 73 10.96 -6.57 15.60
C VAL A 73 10.52 -5.35 14.79
N GLY A 74 10.54 -4.16 15.41
CA GLY A 74 10.14 -2.92 14.76
C GLY A 74 11.18 -2.38 13.76
N HIS A 75 10.71 -1.52 12.85
CA HIS A 75 11.52 -0.66 11.97
C HIS A 75 12.40 -1.41 10.96
N GLN A 76 12.19 -2.71 10.78
CA GLN A 76 12.92 -3.54 9.83
C GLN A 76 12.04 -3.99 8.65
N GLY A 77 10.76 -3.66 8.68
CA GLY A 77 9.79 -4.12 7.71
C GLY A 77 9.44 -5.58 7.91
N CYS A 78 8.95 -6.22 6.86
CA CYS A 78 8.47 -7.60 6.89
C CYS A 78 9.58 -8.64 6.72
N VAL A 79 10.46 -8.69 7.73
CA VAL A 79 11.50 -9.72 7.91
C VAL A 79 10.93 -11.02 8.49
N ALA A 80 11.69 -12.11 8.41
CA ALA A 80 11.26 -13.44 8.86
C ALA A 80 10.75 -13.50 10.30
N LYS A 81 11.30 -12.67 11.22
CA LYS A 81 10.82 -12.58 12.61
C LYS A 81 9.41 -11.98 12.73
N ASN A 82 8.98 -11.17 11.78
CA ASN A 82 7.66 -10.54 11.73
C ASN A 82 6.63 -11.36 10.94
N LEU A 83 7.01 -12.55 10.46
CA LEU A 83 6.09 -13.50 9.82
C LEU A 83 4.81 -13.76 10.63
N PRO A 84 4.83 -13.96 11.97
CA PRO A 84 3.59 -14.11 12.76
C PRO A 84 2.69 -12.87 12.80
N CYS A 85 3.17 -11.70 12.39
CA CYS A 85 2.44 -10.44 12.58
C CYS A 85 1.63 -10.07 11.35
N GLY A 86 0.48 -10.71 11.17
CA GLY A 86 -0.44 -10.46 10.07
C GLY A 86 -0.93 -9.01 10.02
N ASN A 87 -1.19 -8.41 11.18
CA ASN A 87 -1.60 -7.01 11.26
C ASN A 87 -0.50 -6.06 10.77
N GLY A 88 0.78 -6.37 11.00
CA GLY A 88 1.91 -5.53 10.56
C GLY A 88 2.47 -5.91 9.18
N CYS A 89 2.30 -7.16 8.74
CA CYS A 89 3.01 -7.70 7.57
C CYS A 89 2.18 -8.62 6.67
N GLY A 90 0.87 -8.72 6.90
CA GLY A 90 -0.05 -9.53 6.10
C GLY A 90 -0.14 -9.08 4.63
N LEU A 91 0.14 -7.80 4.35
CA LEU A 91 0.27 -7.33 2.98
C LEU A 91 1.43 -8.01 2.24
N TYR A 92 2.57 -8.16 2.90
CA TYR A 92 3.79 -8.70 2.31
C TYR A 92 3.74 -10.23 2.22
N PHE A 93 3.58 -10.90 3.36
CA PHE A 93 3.54 -12.38 3.43
C PHE A 93 2.27 -12.99 2.81
N GLY A 94 1.21 -12.20 2.67
CA GLY A 94 -0.03 -12.60 2.01
C GLY A 94 -0.15 -12.01 0.61
N GLY A 95 -0.45 -10.71 0.53
CA GLY A 95 -0.79 -10.01 -0.72
C GLY A 95 0.29 -10.11 -1.81
N VAL A 96 1.50 -9.64 -1.50
CA VAL A 96 2.63 -9.66 -2.46
C VAL A 96 2.99 -11.09 -2.84
N CYS A 97 3.10 -11.99 -1.85
CA CYS A 97 3.35 -13.41 -2.08
C CYS A 97 2.33 -14.03 -3.07
N ARG A 98 1.03 -13.78 -2.88
CA ARG A 98 0.00 -14.34 -3.77
C ARG A 98 0.16 -13.86 -5.21
N CYS A 99 0.48 -12.58 -5.40
CA CYS A 99 0.76 -12.06 -6.73
C CYS A 99 1.99 -12.72 -7.38
N LEU A 100 3.06 -12.94 -6.61
CA LEU A 100 4.22 -13.69 -7.08
C LEU A 100 3.87 -15.15 -7.46
N LYS A 101 2.93 -15.76 -6.74
CA LYS A 101 2.43 -17.12 -7.01
C LYS A 101 1.47 -17.19 -8.21
N GLY A 102 1.14 -16.05 -8.81
CA GLY A 102 0.30 -15.97 -10.01
C GLY A 102 -1.19 -15.80 -9.74
N ALA A 103 -1.58 -15.17 -8.63
CA ALA A 103 -2.97 -14.77 -8.42
C ALA A 103 -3.47 -13.89 -9.58
N PRO A 104 -4.71 -14.10 -10.06
CA PRO A 104 -5.19 -13.49 -11.31
C PRO A 104 -5.43 -11.97 -11.22
N ASP A 105 -5.73 -11.44 -10.03
CA ASP A 105 -6.09 -10.02 -9.82
C ASP A 105 -4.87 -9.13 -9.52
N CYS A 106 -3.73 -9.46 -10.13
CA CYS A 106 -2.46 -8.78 -9.90
C CYS A 106 -1.93 -8.18 -11.21
N ILE A 107 -1.52 -6.91 -11.17
CA ILE A 107 -0.91 -6.23 -12.32
C ILE A 107 0.54 -5.90 -11.98
N ARG A 108 1.49 -6.33 -12.82
CA ARG A 108 2.93 -6.16 -12.61
C ARG A 108 3.55 -5.15 -13.56
N ARG A 109 4.46 -4.31 -13.03
CA ARG A 109 5.46 -3.56 -13.80
C ARG A 109 6.79 -3.57 -13.05
N GLY A 110 7.82 -4.19 -13.64
CA GLY A 110 9.10 -4.40 -12.94
C GLY A 110 8.87 -5.20 -11.64
N ASP A 111 9.34 -4.69 -10.52
CA ASP A 111 9.16 -5.30 -9.19
C ASP A 111 7.96 -4.74 -8.42
N TRP A 112 7.07 -4.01 -9.08
CA TRP A 112 5.89 -3.41 -8.46
C TRP A 112 4.63 -4.12 -8.92
N TRP A 113 3.74 -4.35 -7.96
CA TRP A 113 2.51 -5.12 -8.11
C TRP A 113 1.34 -4.34 -7.57
N LEU A 114 0.31 -4.16 -8.40
CA LEU A 114 -1.04 -3.84 -7.96
C LEU A 114 -1.68 -5.11 -7.40
N LEU A 115 -2.24 -5.03 -6.21
CA LEU A 115 -2.80 -6.13 -5.43
C LEU A 115 -4.10 -5.70 -4.73
N ASN A 116 -4.74 -6.63 -4.00
CA ASN A 116 -5.97 -6.41 -3.23
C ASN A 116 -7.09 -5.77 -4.06
N ALA A 117 -7.58 -6.47 -5.09
CA ALA A 117 -8.67 -6.00 -5.94
C ALA A 117 -8.41 -4.60 -6.54
N HIS A 118 -7.16 -4.35 -6.94
CA HIS A 118 -6.71 -3.11 -7.57
C HIS A 118 -6.64 -1.88 -6.66
N GLU A 119 -6.45 -2.05 -5.35
CA GLU A 119 -6.45 -0.93 -4.39
C GLU A 119 -5.08 -0.57 -3.82
N LEU A 120 -4.11 -1.47 -3.85
CA LEU A 120 -2.80 -1.22 -3.24
C LEU A 120 -1.68 -1.61 -4.22
N ILE A 121 -0.63 -0.81 -4.30
CA ILE A 121 0.59 -1.12 -5.04
C ILE A 121 1.71 -1.37 -4.04
N SER A 122 2.41 -2.50 -4.14
CA SER A 122 3.58 -2.84 -3.31
C SER A 122 4.65 -3.58 -4.12
N THR A 123 5.70 -4.03 -3.45
CA THR A 123 6.88 -4.65 -4.06
C THR A 123 7.36 -5.83 -3.20
N PRO A 124 8.03 -6.86 -3.78
CA PRO A 124 8.64 -7.92 -2.99
C PRO A 124 9.93 -7.48 -2.31
N LYS A 125 10.44 -6.26 -2.54
CA LYS A 125 11.53 -5.72 -1.73
C LYS A 125 11.03 -5.37 -0.33
N VAL A 126 11.82 -5.64 0.71
CA VAL A 126 11.51 -5.19 2.07
C VAL A 126 11.75 -3.69 2.18
N ILE A 127 10.68 -2.91 2.15
CA ILE A 127 10.72 -1.46 2.29
C ILE A 127 9.62 -1.09 3.30
N PRO A 128 9.95 -0.75 4.56
CA PRO A 128 8.94 -0.51 5.61
C PRO A 128 7.91 0.57 5.24
N GLY A 129 8.34 1.67 4.63
CA GLY A 129 7.43 2.63 4.03
C GLY A 129 8.13 3.81 3.36
N ILE A 130 7.50 4.99 3.42
CA ILE A 130 7.87 6.14 2.57
C ILE A 130 9.27 6.69 2.82
N ILE A 131 9.77 6.57 4.05
CA ILE A 131 11.12 7.04 4.40
C ILE A 131 12.17 6.15 3.75
N GLU A 132 12.00 4.83 3.86
CA GLU A 132 12.93 3.84 3.31
C GLU A 132 12.80 3.70 1.80
N LEU A 133 11.65 4.08 1.22
CA LEU A 133 11.44 4.14 -0.22
C LEU A 133 12.43 5.11 -0.90
N GLY A 134 12.85 6.17 -0.21
CA GLY A 134 13.76 7.17 -0.74
C GLY A 134 13.23 7.78 -2.04
N THR A 135 14.05 7.75 -3.10
CA THR A 135 13.69 8.30 -4.41
C THR A 135 13.17 7.25 -5.40
N GLU A 136 12.83 6.04 -4.96
CA GLU A 136 12.31 5.00 -5.87
C GLU A 136 10.86 5.30 -6.29
N ASN A 137 10.68 5.80 -7.51
CA ASN A 137 9.36 6.24 -8.01
C ASN A 137 8.58 5.17 -8.80
N ALA A 138 9.10 3.94 -8.95
CA ALA A 138 8.53 2.95 -9.85
C ALA A 138 7.09 2.51 -9.44
N GLY A 139 6.79 2.42 -8.15
CA GLY A 139 5.43 2.16 -7.66
C GLY A 139 4.45 3.29 -7.98
N TRP A 140 4.87 4.54 -7.82
CA TRP A 140 4.07 5.72 -8.18
C TRP A 140 3.83 5.80 -9.69
N ARG A 141 4.83 5.44 -10.49
CA ARG A 141 4.70 5.36 -11.95
C ARG A 141 3.69 4.30 -12.36
N LEU A 142 3.72 3.10 -11.75
CA LEU A 142 2.69 2.09 -11.98
C LEU A 142 1.28 2.65 -11.67
N GLY A 143 1.10 3.35 -10.55
CA GLY A 143 -0.17 3.99 -10.23
C GLY A 143 -0.62 5.00 -11.29
N GLN A 144 0.30 5.81 -11.81
CA GLN A 144 0.01 6.80 -12.86
C GLN A 144 -0.36 6.14 -14.20
N GLU A 145 0.33 5.07 -14.59
CA GLU A 145 0.02 4.26 -15.78
C GLU A 145 -1.40 3.67 -15.68
N LEU A 146 -1.73 3.08 -14.52
CA LEU A 146 -3.04 2.47 -14.26
C LEU A 146 -4.18 3.49 -14.40
N LEU A 147 -4.00 4.67 -13.82
CA LEU A 147 -4.97 5.76 -13.91
C LEU A 147 -5.05 6.36 -15.32
N SER A 148 -3.99 6.31 -16.12
CA SER A 148 -3.95 6.96 -17.44
C SER A 148 -4.44 6.09 -18.58
N GLY A 149 -4.30 4.76 -18.50
CA GLY A 149 -4.55 3.88 -19.66
C GLY A 149 -5.26 2.55 -19.38
N ASP A 150 -5.15 2.00 -18.17
CA ASP A 150 -5.56 0.60 -17.94
C ASP A 150 -7.02 0.45 -17.50
N ASN A 151 -7.76 1.56 -17.33
CA ASN A 151 -9.20 1.56 -16.99
C ASN A 151 -9.54 0.64 -15.80
N ILE A 152 -8.73 0.68 -14.75
CA ILE A 152 -8.96 -0.15 -13.58
C ILE A 152 -10.25 0.25 -12.85
N THR A 153 -10.92 -0.73 -12.26
CA THR A 153 -12.11 -0.50 -11.45
C THR A 153 -11.77 -0.65 -9.98
N ILE A 154 -12.12 0.36 -9.18
CA ILE A 154 -11.93 0.41 -7.73
C ILE A 154 -13.32 0.55 -7.12
N ASN A 155 -13.72 -0.42 -6.28
CA ASN A 155 -15.05 -0.46 -5.67
C ASN A 155 -16.21 -0.30 -6.67
N GLY A 156 -16.09 -0.92 -7.86
CA GLY A 156 -17.08 -0.85 -8.92
C GLY A 156 -17.08 0.45 -9.74
N LEU A 157 -16.18 1.40 -9.44
CA LEU A 157 -16.02 2.65 -10.17
C LEU A 157 -14.75 2.63 -11.02
N LEU A 158 -14.88 3.05 -12.27
CA LEU A 158 -13.73 3.24 -13.15
C LEU A 158 -12.82 4.33 -12.58
N ALA A 159 -11.60 3.99 -12.19
CA ALA A 159 -10.59 4.93 -11.75
C ALA A 159 -9.71 5.36 -12.93
N THR A 160 -9.65 6.67 -13.16
CA THR A 160 -8.89 7.30 -14.23
C THR A 160 -8.04 8.43 -13.65
N ARG A 161 -7.15 9.02 -14.44
CA ARG A 161 -6.39 10.20 -14.03
C ARG A 161 -7.30 11.35 -13.57
N LYS A 162 -8.51 11.44 -14.13
CA LYS A 162 -9.48 12.48 -13.76
C LYS A 162 -10.13 12.23 -12.42
N ASN A 163 -10.36 11.01 -11.98
CA ASN A 163 -11.12 10.74 -10.75
C ASN A 163 -10.39 9.86 -9.75
N GLY A 164 -9.20 9.38 -10.06
CA GLY A 164 -8.37 8.61 -9.14
C GLY A 164 -7.32 9.46 -8.45
N ALA A 165 -6.76 8.88 -7.40
CA ALA A 165 -5.60 9.40 -6.68
C ALA A 165 -4.68 8.26 -6.25
N LEU A 166 -3.46 8.64 -5.89
CA LEU A 166 -2.47 7.77 -5.25
C LEU A 166 -2.13 8.32 -3.87
N ALA A 167 -1.93 7.48 -2.87
CA ALA A 167 -1.55 7.93 -1.53
C ALA A 167 -0.70 6.92 -0.78
N VAL A 168 0.25 7.39 0.02
CA VAL A 168 1.03 6.63 0.99
C VAL A 168 0.91 7.31 2.35
N ASN A 169 0.55 6.53 3.35
CA ASN A 169 0.46 6.99 4.73
C ASN A 169 1.85 7.16 5.35
N SER A 170 1.93 8.02 6.37
CA SER A 170 3.13 8.20 7.18
C SER A 170 3.43 6.98 8.07
N VAL A 171 4.60 6.97 8.70
CA VAL A 171 5.01 5.89 9.64
C VAL A 171 3.98 5.73 10.76
N HIS A 172 3.49 6.83 11.32
CA HIS A 172 2.49 6.81 12.40
C HIS A 172 1.08 6.44 11.95
N GLN A 173 0.81 6.44 10.64
CA GLN A 173 -0.55 6.25 10.13
C GLN A 173 -0.73 4.96 9.32
N ARG A 174 0.36 4.22 9.03
CA ARG A 174 0.32 2.92 8.37
C ARG A 174 0.09 1.79 9.38
N ASP A 175 -0.78 0.85 9.00
CA ASP A 175 -1.01 -0.36 9.78
C ASP A 175 -0.04 -1.48 9.38
N GLN A 176 0.57 -1.39 8.19
CA GLN A 176 1.52 -2.36 7.65
C GLN A 176 2.92 -1.75 7.58
N ASP A 177 3.94 -2.49 8.01
CA ASP A 177 5.37 -2.16 7.91
C ASP A 177 5.96 -2.66 6.58
N GLN A 178 5.24 -2.38 5.51
CA GLN A 178 5.63 -2.61 4.13
C GLN A 178 5.05 -1.48 3.29
N ILE A 179 5.84 -0.92 2.37
CA ILE A 179 5.41 0.18 1.50
C ILE A 179 4.20 -0.25 0.70
N HIS A 180 3.17 0.58 0.73
CA HIS A 180 2.00 0.41 -0.11
C HIS A 180 1.43 1.75 -0.51
N ILE A 181 1.24 1.89 -1.82
CA ILE A 181 0.58 3.06 -2.41
C ILE A 181 -0.88 2.67 -2.62
N HIS A 182 -1.78 3.36 -1.92
CA HIS A 182 -3.20 3.28 -2.18
C HIS A 182 -3.50 3.82 -3.57
N VAL A 183 -4.25 3.07 -4.36
CA VAL A 183 -4.91 3.51 -5.58
C VAL A 183 -6.39 3.60 -5.26
N CYS A 184 -7.00 4.75 -5.55
CA CYS A 184 -8.35 5.01 -5.05
C CYS A 184 -9.13 5.97 -5.94
N ASP A 185 -10.46 5.96 -5.79
CA ASP A 185 -11.31 7.04 -6.29
C ASP A 185 -11.17 8.28 -5.39
N ALA A 186 -11.15 9.43 -6.03
CA ALA A 186 -10.98 10.76 -5.47
C ALA A 186 -12.01 11.72 -6.07
N SER A 187 -13.14 11.20 -6.56
CA SER A 187 -14.23 12.01 -7.11
C SER A 187 -14.84 12.95 -6.06
N SER A 188 -14.86 12.52 -4.79
CA SER A 188 -15.39 13.25 -3.63
C SER A 188 -14.32 13.88 -2.73
N SER A 189 -13.04 13.87 -3.12
CA SER A 189 -11.95 14.38 -2.27
C SER A 189 -12.10 15.90 -2.01
N ALA A 190 -12.07 16.28 -0.73
CA ALA A 190 -12.08 17.67 -0.30
C ALA A 190 -10.82 18.42 -0.77
N LEU A 191 -9.66 17.73 -0.77
CA LEU A 191 -8.40 18.26 -1.31
C LEU A 191 -8.55 18.61 -2.78
N ARG A 192 -9.09 17.68 -3.58
CA ARG A 192 -9.31 17.90 -5.01
C ARG A 192 -10.21 19.11 -5.28
N THR A 193 -11.30 19.21 -4.54
CA THR A 193 -12.25 20.33 -4.65
C THR A 193 -11.57 21.65 -4.34
N TYR A 194 -10.74 21.69 -3.30
CA TYR A 194 -9.98 22.88 -2.92
C TYR A 194 -8.94 23.27 -3.97
N LEU A 195 -8.12 22.32 -4.42
CA LEU A 195 -7.13 22.53 -5.49
C LEU A 195 -7.78 23.08 -6.77
N SER A 196 -8.96 22.56 -7.11
CA SER A 196 -9.71 22.92 -8.31
C SER A 196 -10.32 24.32 -8.28
N THR A 197 -10.67 24.83 -7.09
CA THR A 197 -11.54 26.02 -6.95
C THR A 197 -10.93 27.18 -6.17
N LYS A 198 -9.90 26.93 -5.35
CA LYS A 198 -9.32 27.92 -4.44
C LYS A 198 -7.83 28.16 -4.66
N VAL A 199 -7.16 27.28 -5.38
CA VAL A 199 -5.72 27.34 -5.60
C VAL A 199 -5.43 27.77 -7.03
N ARG A 200 -4.43 28.64 -7.20
CA ARG A 200 -3.85 28.95 -8.50
C ARG A 200 -2.55 28.18 -8.65
N ARG A 201 -2.38 27.49 -9.79
CA ARG A 201 -1.21 26.65 -10.06
C ARG A 201 0.10 27.43 -9.96
N GLU A 202 0.09 28.71 -10.30
CA GLU A 202 1.28 29.58 -10.33
C GLU A 202 1.86 29.81 -8.92
N ASP A 203 1.03 29.71 -7.88
CA ASP A 203 1.46 29.87 -6.48
C ASP A 203 2.19 28.60 -5.95
N PHE A 204 2.21 27.51 -6.75
CA PHE A 204 2.74 26.18 -6.39
C PHE A 204 3.64 25.62 -7.51
N PRO A 205 4.78 26.27 -7.79
CA PRO A 205 5.58 25.96 -8.97
C PRO A 205 6.18 24.54 -8.95
N PRO A 206 6.33 23.91 -10.13
CA PRO A 206 6.85 22.55 -10.27
C PRO A 206 8.33 22.39 -9.91
N SER A 207 9.09 23.48 -9.85
CA SER A 207 10.54 23.49 -9.61
C SER A 207 10.93 23.93 -8.19
N GLY A 208 10.00 23.88 -7.23
CA GLY A 208 10.21 24.31 -5.85
C GLY A 208 9.97 23.20 -4.82
N ALA A 209 10.16 23.56 -3.55
CA ALA A 209 9.63 22.76 -2.45
C ALA A 209 8.10 22.87 -2.40
N PRO A 210 7.37 21.84 -1.97
CA PRO A 210 5.93 21.93 -1.75
C PRO A 210 5.56 23.10 -0.82
N SER A 211 4.57 23.89 -1.22
CA SER A 211 4.07 25.05 -0.47
C SER A 211 2.87 24.67 0.38
N PRO A 212 2.70 25.22 1.59
CA PRO A 212 1.56 24.90 2.45
C PRO A 212 0.24 25.44 1.89
N LEU A 213 -0.82 24.63 1.97
CA LEU A 213 -2.19 25.07 1.68
C LEU A 213 -2.74 25.89 2.86
N PRO A 214 -3.30 27.09 2.61
CA PRO A 214 -3.79 27.97 3.66
C PRO A 214 -5.21 27.64 4.13
N THR A 215 -5.55 26.35 4.25
CA THR A 215 -6.86 25.85 4.68
C THR A 215 -6.74 24.64 5.59
N ASP A 216 -7.77 24.43 6.42
CA ASP A 216 -8.00 23.18 7.13
C ASP A 216 -8.76 22.20 6.24
N PHE A 217 -8.53 20.90 6.40
CA PHE A 217 -9.37 19.83 5.86
C PHE A 217 -9.93 18.99 7.02
N GLY A 218 -10.96 19.53 7.68
CA GLY A 218 -11.52 18.95 8.90
C GLY A 218 -10.57 19.07 10.10
N SER A 219 -10.85 18.32 11.16
CA SER A 219 -10.05 18.36 12.40
C SER A 219 -8.71 17.64 12.32
N LYS A 220 -8.50 16.81 11.28
CA LYS A 220 -7.30 15.98 11.13
C LYS A 220 -6.17 16.71 10.40
N PHE A 221 -6.52 17.59 9.45
CA PHE A 221 -5.54 18.30 8.62
C PHE A 221 -5.64 19.80 8.88
N PRO A 222 -5.01 20.31 9.94
CA PRO A 222 -5.04 21.75 10.24
C PRO A 222 -4.35 22.57 9.16
N LYS A 223 -4.64 23.86 9.13
CA LYS A 223 -4.05 24.83 8.20
C LYS A 223 -2.53 24.73 8.17
N GLY A 224 -1.99 24.57 6.96
CA GLY A 224 -0.55 24.45 6.71
C GLY A 224 0.03 23.04 6.88
N SER A 225 -0.75 22.05 7.32
CA SER A 225 -0.29 20.65 7.44
C SER A 225 -0.30 19.86 6.12
N VAL A 226 -0.84 20.46 5.05
CA VAL A 226 -0.85 19.89 3.70
C VAL A 226 -0.01 20.79 2.82
N LEU A 227 1.08 20.26 2.27
CA LEU A 227 1.99 21.00 1.40
C LEU A 227 1.89 20.43 -0.01
N CYS A 228 1.68 21.26 -1.01
CA CYS A 228 1.47 20.81 -2.39
C CYS A 228 2.48 21.40 -3.37
N GLN A 229 2.69 20.71 -4.48
CA GLN A 229 3.46 21.13 -5.63
C GLN A 229 2.69 20.73 -6.89
N ALA A 230 2.46 21.67 -7.80
CA ALA A 230 1.77 21.39 -9.04
C ALA A 230 2.73 20.86 -10.11
N ALA A 231 2.22 20.00 -10.98
CA ALA A 231 2.93 19.58 -12.18
C ALA A 231 3.22 20.76 -13.12
N ALA A 232 4.25 20.61 -13.95
CA ALA A 232 4.66 21.69 -14.86
C ALA A 232 3.64 21.93 -15.97
N ASN A 233 2.98 20.87 -16.42
CA ASN A 233 2.03 20.92 -17.53
C ASN A 233 0.74 20.20 -17.15
N LYS A 234 -0.35 20.53 -17.87
CA LYS A 234 -1.54 19.70 -17.85
C LYS A 234 -1.23 18.35 -18.49
N LYS A 235 -1.96 17.32 -18.08
CA LYS A 235 -1.77 15.95 -18.61
C LYS A 235 -0.39 15.35 -18.37
N ASP A 236 0.38 15.94 -17.47
CA ASP A 236 1.61 15.31 -17.00
C ASP A 236 1.24 13.99 -16.32
N ASP A 237 1.81 12.91 -16.84
CA ASP A 237 1.55 11.52 -16.49
C ASP A 237 2.77 10.85 -15.84
N THR A 238 3.88 11.59 -15.67
CA THR A 238 5.14 11.07 -15.17
C THR A 238 5.74 11.96 -14.09
N ILE A 239 5.02 12.05 -12.97
CA ILE A 239 5.41 12.86 -11.82
C ILE A 239 6.25 12.04 -10.85
N ASP A 240 7.36 12.61 -10.41
CA ASP A 240 8.28 12.02 -9.43
C ASP A 240 7.86 12.33 -7.99
N VAL A 241 6.84 11.61 -7.52
CA VAL A 241 6.29 11.76 -6.16
C VAL A 241 7.32 11.38 -5.11
N ALA A 242 8.08 10.29 -5.34
CA ALA A 242 9.10 9.82 -4.41
C ALA A 242 10.20 10.86 -4.20
N HIS A 243 10.67 11.50 -5.28
CA HIS A 243 11.67 12.56 -5.18
C HIS A 243 11.16 13.78 -4.39
N VAL A 244 9.92 14.23 -4.64
CA VAL A 244 9.31 15.34 -3.91
C VAL A 244 9.19 15.02 -2.41
N ALA A 245 8.69 13.84 -2.06
CA ALA A 245 8.56 13.40 -0.68
C ALA A 245 9.93 13.26 0.01
N ASN A 246 10.89 12.60 -0.63
CA ASN A 246 12.23 12.40 -0.08
C ASN A 246 12.98 13.72 0.14
N ASN A 247 12.86 14.68 -0.78
CA ASN A 247 13.45 16.01 -0.61
C ASN A 247 12.92 16.76 0.62
N TYR A 248 11.65 16.55 0.97
CA TYR A 248 11.07 17.10 2.19
C TYR A 248 11.54 16.32 3.43
N ILE A 249 11.40 14.98 3.41
CA ILE A 249 11.77 14.06 4.51
C ILE A 249 13.23 14.25 4.95
N THR A 250 14.15 14.38 4.00
CA THR A 250 15.59 14.56 4.28
C THR A 250 15.93 15.90 4.94
N ARG A 251 15.04 16.89 4.87
CA ARG A 251 15.19 18.22 5.48
C ARG A 251 14.36 18.39 6.76
N ALA A 252 13.34 17.55 6.94
CA ALA A 252 12.52 17.55 8.14
C ALA A 252 13.35 17.15 9.37
N ASN A 253 12.95 17.65 10.53
CA ASN A 253 13.60 17.23 11.79
C ASN A 253 13.27 15.76 12.12
N LYS A 254 13.91 15.23 13.17
CA LYS A 254 13.90 13.81 13.50
C LYS A 254 12.49 13.22 13.55
N CYS A 255 11.56 13.84 14.26
CA CYS A 255 10.21 13.30 14.44
C CYS A 255 9.26 13.72 13.30
N ASP A 256 9.39 14.94 12.79
CA ASP A 256 8.47 15.46 11.77
C ASP A 256 8.47 14.61 10.50
N LYS A 257 9.63 14.01 10.14
CA LYS A 257 9.72 13.12 8.99
C LYS A 257 8.82 11.87 9.11
N ASP A 258 8.59 11.37 10.33
CA ASP A 258 7.82 10.13 10.58
C ASP A 258 6.31 10.39 10.50
N TYR A 259 5.91 11.67 10.50
CA TYR A 259 4.54 12.12 10.19
C TYR A 259 4.31 12.42 8.71
N VAL A 260 5.34 12.35 7.87
CA VAL A 260 5.20 12.65 6.44
C VAL A 260 4.52 11.49 5.72
N GLY A 261 3.39 11.79 5.09
CA GLY A 261 2.83 10.98 4.02
C GLY A 261 2.81 11.75 2.71
N ALA A 262 2.55 11.07 1.60
CA ALA A 262 2.51 11.71 0.28
C ALA A 262 1.36 11.16 -0.57
N GLY A 263 0.91 11.95 -1.53
CA GLY A 263 -0.04 11.49 -2.52
C GLY A 263 0.02 12.31 -3.80
N LEU A 264 -0.62 11.76 -4.83
CA LEU A 264 -0.77 12.35 -6.15
C LEU A 264 -2.25 12.43 -6.49
N ILE A 265 -2.71 13.60 -6.92
CA ILE A 265 -4.11 13.81 -7.33
C ILE A 265 -4.19 14.79 -8.50
N THR A 266 -5.16 14.61 -9.38
CA THR A 266 -5.42 15.55 -10.49
C THR A 266 -6.64 16.42 -10.17
N ASP A 267 -6.48 17.74 -10.31
CA ASP A 267 -7.59 18.68 -10.15
C ASP A 267 -8.55 18.65 -11.36
N THR A 268 -9.63 19.44 -11.33
CA THR A 268 -10.56 19.51 -12.47
C THR A 268 -10.01 20.30 -13.66
N ASN A 269 -8.91 21.04 -13.49
CA ASN A 269 -8.24 21.81 -14.53
C ASN A 269 -7.16 21.00 -15.27
N ASP A 270 -7.03 19.72 -14.93
CA ASP A 270 -6.16 18.73 -15.53
C ASP A 270 -4.68 18.87 -15.13
N TYR A 271 -4.40 19.61 -14.05
CA TYR A 271 -3.09 19.63 -13.40
C TYR A 271 -3.04 18.55 -12.33
N SER A 272 -1.94 17.81 -12.33
CA SER A 272 -1.64 16.84 -11.27
C SER A 272 -0.83 17.53 -10.18
N TRP A 273 -1.05 17.11 -8.93
CA TRP A 273 -0.53 17.74 -7.73
C TRP A 273 0.08 16.66 -6.85
N VAL A 274 1.35 16.85 -6.49
CA VAL A 274 1.97 16.09 -5.39
C VAL A 274 1.68 16.85 -4.11
N CYS A 275 1.04 16.21 -3.14
CA CYS A 275 0.90 16.81 -1.82
C CYS A 275 1.44 15.90 -0.73
N LEU A 276 2.05 16.52 0.27
CA LEU A 276 2.56 15.91 1.48
C LEU A 276 1.63 16.27 2.64
N THR A 277 1.41 15.32 3.53
CA THR A 277 0.71 15.56 4.80
C THR A 277 1.73 15.45 5.92
N THR A 278 1.73 16.39 6.86
CA THR A 278 2.77 16.47 7.90
C THR A 278 2.21 16.46 9.33
N ASP A 279 0.90 16.25 9.48
CA ASP A 279 0.27 16.13 10.80
C ASP A 279 0.27 14.68 11.29
N LYS A 280 0.50 14.51 12.59
CA LYS A 280 0.63 13.20 13.23
C LYS A 280 -0.63 12.35 13.22
N ASN A 281 -1.82 12.96 13.17
CA ASN A 281 -3.09 12.25 13.30
C ASN A 281 -3.73 11.91 11.95
N SER A 282 -2.99 12.11 10.85
CA SER A 282 -3.56 12.27 9.53
C SER A 282 -3.06 11.21 8.55
N ALA A 283 -3.88 10.19 8.33
CA ALA A 283 -3.63 9.23 7.26
C ALA A 283 -3.84 9.91 5.91
N THR A 284 -2.79 10.05 5.11
CA THR A 284 -2.82 10.64 3.77
C THR A 284 -3.93 10.06 2.90
N SER A 285 -4.13 8.73 2.97
CA SER A 285 -5.19 8.08 2.19
C SER A 285 -6.59 8.59 2.57
N VAL A 286 -6.82 9.08 3.78
CA VAL A 286 -8.10 9.71 4.14
C VAL A 286 -8.33 11.00 3.37
N LEU A 287 -7.30 11.83 3.15
CA LEU A 287 -7.44 13.09 2.42
C LEU A 287 -7.58 12.90 0.91
N PHE A 288 -6.84 11.93 0.36
CA PHE A 288 -6.79 11.67 -1.07
C PHE A 288 -7.90 10.73 -1.56
N CYS A 289 -8.17 9.66 -0.81
CA CYS A 289 -9.00 8.53 -1.25
C CYS A 289 -10.39 8.47 -0.61
N LYS A 290 -10.65 9.28 0.42
CA LYS A 290 -11.91 9.29 1.15
C LYS A 290 -12.38 10.71 1.35
N THR A 291 -13.65 10.86 1.67
CA THR A 291 -14.14 12.09 2.29
C THR A 291 -13.66 12.09 3.75
N PRO A 292 -12.95 13.13 4.22
CA PRO A 292 -12.51 13.22 5.62
C PRO A 292 -13.67 13.29 6.62
#